data_AF-A0A6G0MIY8-F1
#
_entry.id   AF-A0A6G0MIY8-F1
#
_cell.length_a   1.000
_cell.length_b   1.000
_cell.length_c   1.000
_cell.angle_alpha   90.00
_cell.angle_beta   90.00
_cell.angle_gamma   90.00
#
_symmetry.space_group_name_H-M   'P 1'
#
loop_
_entity.id
_entity.type
_entity.pdbx_description
1 polymer ?
#
loop_
_entity_poly.entity_id
_entity_poly.type
_entity_poly.pdbx_seq_one_letter_code
_entity_poly.pdbx_strand_id
1 'polypeptide(L)'
;MTAVVVNTTIPRVLKKTASNSASTAPSGHFCEGPLLAAMCDRAGVLTQPGNFFKKHSERHGQGALTAIYFNSFRYALTLSRTLRSCRVTSSLVTRYSKSKEGELMGFRRIEDIEPRYLSLHEVLVLVDVQQTRFNLPLTHNVSKDQINIIRGRYRCDCKAFWSTGWLCSHVVATMALLDGLDIVAACAQLSMNRPRGRPRKDKGCLDSTTHARYFSKPRLLKLLESKHAHPLGWNVVRQLLYTGPESNEQTTRTVRGEIEGWIPPGRRGYVKWLVKFKNGETLQFKLEDLVDLIVYSKVHDLNVTGELKKLGPISCGHLYRGSRRNA
;
A
#
# COMPACT_ATOMS: atom_id res chain seq x y z
N MET A 1 39.95 10.80 -12.38
CA MET A 1 40.01 10.11 -11.08
C MET A 1 38.64 9.58 -10.58
N THR A 2 37.58 9.65 -11.37
CA THR A 2 36.19 9.29 -10.96
C THR A 2 35.77 7.88 -11.40
N ALA A 3 36.20 7.42 -12.59
CA ALA A 3 35.82 6.10 -13.12
C ALA A 3 36.40 4.92 -12.31
N VAL A 4 37.63 5.06 -11.78
CA VAL A 4 38.27 4.02 -10.95
C VAL A 4 37.50 3.84 -9.65
N VAL A 5 37.05 4.93 -9.03
CA VAL A 5 36.27 4.89 -7.78
C VAL A 5 34.94 4.18 -7.98
N VAL A 6 34.24 4.48 -9.08
CA VAL A 6 32.94 3.87 -9.41
C VAL A 6 33.08 2.40 -9.78
N ASN A 7 34.12 2.01 -10.51
CA ASN A 7 34.27 0.63 -11.00
C ASN A 7 35.02 -0.31 -10.05
N THR A 8 35.82 0.21 -9.12
CA THR A 8 36.67 -0.64 -8.26
C THR A 8 36.34 -0.47 -6.77
N THR A 9 36.16 0.76 -6.31
CA THR A 9 36.04 1.05 -4.89
C THR A 9 34.60 0.85 -4.40
N ILE A 10 33.61 1.40 -5.10
CA ILE A 10 32.20 1.26 -4.73
C ILE A 10 31.74 -0.21 -4.71
N PRO A 11 32.02 -1.05 -5.73
CA PRO A 11 31.61 -2.46 -5.71
C PRO A 11 32.30 -3.24 -4.59
N ARG A 12 33.57 -2.94 -4.27
CA ARG A 12 34.29 -3.57 -3.15
C ARG A 12 33.74 -3.16 -1.79
N VAL A 13 33.39 -1.89 -1.61
CA VAL A 13 32.76 -1.39 -0.38
C VAL A 13 31.38 -2.03 -0.20
N LEU A 14 30.55 -2.05 -1.25
CA LEU A 14 29.22 -2.69 -1.23
C LEU A 14 29.32 -4.19 -0.99
N LYS A 15 30.31 -4.88 -1.59
CA LYS A 15 30.56 -6.30 -1.35
C LYS A 15 31.02 -6.53 0.09
N LYS A 16 31.90 -5.70 0.64
CA LYS A 16 32.37 -5.80 2.04
C LYS A 16 31.25 -5.53 3.05
N THR A 17 30.38 -4.55 2.81
CA THR A 17 29.20 -4.31 3.66
C THR A 17 28.16 -5.41 3.53
N ALA A 18 27.93 -5.95 2.32
CA ALA A 18 27.06 -7.11 2.10
C ALA A 18 27.59 -8.38 2.79
N SER A 19 28.90 -8.63 2.74
CA SER A 19 29.52 -9.77 3.42
C SER A 19 29.42 -9.67 4.94
N ASN A 20 29.64 -8.48 5.51
CA ASN A 20 29.54 -8.25 6.95
C ASN A 20 28.09 -8.32 7.47
N SER A 21 27.10 -8.03 6.62
CA SER A 21 25.68 -8.18 6.92
C SER A 21 25.13 -9.58 6.60
N ALA A 22 25.89 -10.41 5.88
CA ALA A 22 25.56 -11.82 5.64
C ALA A 22 25.92 -12.73 6.82
N SER A 23 27.06 -12.48 7.48
CA SER A 23 27.58 -13.28 8.59
C SER A 23 26.96 -12.97 9.96
N THR A 24 26.34 -11.81 10.12
CA THR A 24 25.60 -11.46 11.34
C THR A 24 24.12 -11.55 11.04
N ALA A 25 23.35 -12.30 11.82
CA ALA A 25 21.89 -12.30 11.73
C ALA A 25 21.42 -10.83 11.66
N PRO A 26 20.50 -10.46 10.74
CA PRO A 26 20.16 -9.06 10.55
C PRO A 26 19.67 -8.51 11.88
N SER A 27 20.46 -7.62 12.49
CA SER A 27 20.13 -6.87 13.69
C SER A 27 19.08 -5.82 13.35
N GLY A 28 17.92 -6.28 12.87
CA GLY A 28 16.69 -5.52 12.77
C GLY A 28 15.85 -5.83 13.99
N HIS A 29 15.39 -4.78 14.68
CA HIS A 29 14.35 -4.92 15.68
C HIS A 29 13.12 -5.57 15.01
N PHE A 30 12.73 -6.75 15.48
CA PHE A 30 11.49 -7.40 15.07
C PHE A 30 10.54 -7.44 16.25
N CYS A 31 9.25 -7.35 15.96
CA CYS A 31 8.20 -7.38 16.95
C CYS A 31 7.34 -8.62 16.75
N GLU A 32 6.78 -9.11 17.85
CA GLU A 32 5.66 -10.05 17.81
C GLU A 32 4.50 -9.42 17.06
N GLY A 33 3.73 -10.24 16.38
CA GLY A 33 2.58 -9.74 15.65
C GLY A 33 1.81 -10.83 14.94
N PRO A 34 0.60 -10.50 14.47
CA PRO A 34 -0.25 -11.44 13.77
C PRO A 34 0.33 -11.79 12.40
N LEU A 35 0.10 -13.02 11.96
CA LEU A 35 0.23 -13.37 10.55
C LEU A 35 -0.86 -12.60 9.77
N LEU A 36 -0.45 -11.73 8.85
CA LEU A 36 -1.39 -10.87 8.13
C LEU A 36 -2.11 -11.67 7.03
N ALA A 37 -3.45 -11.60 7.01
CA ALA A 37 -4.28 -12.22 5.95
C ALA A 37 -3.82 -11.85 4.54
N ALA A 38 -3.48 -10.57 4.31
CA ALA A 38 -2.99 -10.10 3.02
C ALA A 38 -1.65 -10.74 2.59
N MET A 39 -0.82 -11.23 3.52
CA MET A 39 0.38 -11.98 3.18
C MET A 39 0.05 -13.41 2.79
N CYS A 40 -0.95 -14.03 3.44
CA CYS A 40 -1.45 -15.36 3.10
C CYS A 40 -2.15 -15.38 1.73
N ASP A 41 -3.00 -14.38 1.45
CA ASP A 41 -3.67 -14.24 0.15
C ASP A 41 -2.65 -14.13 -0.99
N ARG A 42 -1.62 -13.30 -0.79
CA ARG A 42 -0.54 -13.14 -1.78
C ARG A 42 0.31 -14.40 -1.90
N ALA A 43 0.59 -15.07 -0.80
CA ALA A 43 1.31 -16.34 -0.80
C ALA A 43 0.55 -17.39 -1.62
N GLY A 44 -0.77 -17.48 -1.48
CA GLY A 44 -1.61 -18.39 -2.26
C GLY A 44 -1.54 -18.16 -3.77
N VAL A 45 -1.29 -16.93 -4.23
CA VAL A 45 -1.00 -16.66 -5.65
C VAL A 45 0.41 -17.12 -6.02
N LEU A 46 1.39 -16.84 -5.16
CA LEU A 46 2.80 -17.14 -5.42
C LEU A 46 3.11 -18.64 -5.42
N THR A 47 2.33 -19.46 -4.71
CA THR A 47 2.44 -20.93 -4.73
C THR A 47 1.84 -21.56 -5.99
N GLN A 48 1.17 -20.80 -6.85
CA GLN A 48 0.63 -21.33 -8.10
C GLN A 48 1.75 -21.70 -9.09
N PRO A 49 1.55 -22.73 -9.94
CA PRO A 49 2.53 -23.14 -10.93
C PRO A 49 2.96 -21.99 -11.85
N GLY A 50 4.28 -21.83 -12.00
CA GLY A 50 4.88 -20.78 -12.84
C GLY A 50 5.13 -19.44 -12.14
N ASN A 51 4.72 -19.28 -10.87
CA ASN A 51 5.09 -18.12 -10.04
C ASN A 51 6.35 -18.33 -9.20
N PHE A 52 6.88 -19.55 -9.18
CA PHE A 52 8.08 -19.88 -8.42
C PHE A 52 9.01 -20.85 -9.18
N PHE A 53 10.26 -20.87 -8.76
CA PHE A 53 11.29 -21.81 -9.21
C PHE A 53 12.14 -22.26 -8.03
N LYS A 54 12.25 -23.57 -7.81
CA LYS A 54 13.07 -24.17 -6.74
C LYS A 54 14.48 -24.42 -7.24
N LYS A 55 15.49 -23.92 -6.53
CA LYS A 55 16.91 -24.13 -6.82
C LYS A 55 17.53 -25.08 -5.80
N HIS A 56 18.08 -26.17 -6.31
CA HIS A 56 18.73 -27.20 -5.52
C HIS A 56 20.26 -27.04 -5.59
N SER A 57 20.95 -27.41 -4.52
CA SER A 57 22.42 -27.48 -4.49
C SER A 57 22.91 -28.58 -5.42
N GLU A 58 23.98 -28.31 -6.15
CA GLU A 58 24.73 -29.34 -6.91
C GLU A 58 25.78 -30.05 -6.03
N ARG A 59 26.08 -29.53 -4.83
CA ARG A 59 27.08 -30.13 -3.94
C ARG A 59 26.50 -31.31 -3.16
N HIS A 60 27.16 -32.46 -3.30
CA HIS A 60 26.99 -33.72 -2.56
C HIS A 60 25.73 -34.57 -2.82
N GLY A 61 25.31 -34.74 -4.08
CA GLY A 61 24.50 -35.90 -4.53
C GLY A 61 23.05 -36.02 -4.02
N GLN A 62 22.73 -35.38 -2.90
CA GLN A 62 21.40 -35.19 -2.35
C GLN A 62 21.07 -33.71 -2.52
N GLY A 63 20.49 -33.33 -3.66
CA GLY A 63 20.28 -31.93 -4.03
C GLY A 63 19.38 -31.17 -3.04
N ALA A 64 19.96 -30.69 -1.94
CA ALA A 64 19.27 -29.95 -0.90
C ALA A 64 18.71 -28.65 -1.49
N LEU A 65 17.49 -28.29 -1.10
CA LEU A 65 16.87 -27.05 -1.56
C LEU A 65 17.60 -25.86 -0.93
N THR A 66 18.22 -25.02 -1.75
CA THR A 66 19.01 -23.86 -1.28
C THR A 66 18.24 -22.55 -1.38
N ALA A 67 17.39 -22.42 -2.40
CA ALA A 67 16.60 -21.22 -2.61
C ALA A 67 15.30 -21.51 -3.35
N ILE A 68 14.32 -20.65 -3.13
CA ILE A 68 13.13 -20.55 -3.97
C ILE A 68 13.04 -19.12 -4.51
N TYR A 69 12.94 -19.00 -5.83
CA TYR A 69 12.69 -17.74 -6.51
C TYR A 69 11.21 -17.58 -6.74
N PHE A 70 10.68 -16.40 -6.45
CA PHE A 70 9.29 -16.07 -6.68
C PHE A 70 9.17 -14.82 -7.53
N ASN A 71 8.06 -14.71 -8.25
CA ASN A 71 7.67 -13.44 -8.82
C ASN A 71 7.49 -12.37 -7.72
N SER A 72 7.94 -11.15 -8.04
CA SER A 72 7.40 -9.95 -7.42
C SER A 72 5.90 -9.89 -7.73
N PHE A 73 5.10 -9.48 -6.75
CA PHE A 73 3.65 -9.58 -6.85
C PHE A 73 3.06 -8.83 -8.05
N ARG A 74 3.76 -7.80 -8.56
CA ARG A 74 3.40 -7.06 -9.79
C ARG A 74 3.48 -7.90 -11.07
N TYR A 75 4.32 -8.94 -11.07
CA TYR A 75 4.60 -9.84 -12.20
C TYR A 75 4.00 -11.23 -12.00
N ALA A 76 3.34 -11.48 -10.88
CA ALA A 76 2.72 -12.77 -10.58
C ALA A 76 1.62 -13.11 -11.60
N LEU A 77 1.64 -14.35 -12.07
CA LEU A 77 0.56 -14.97 -12.81
C LEU A 77 -0.66 -15.03 -11.89
N THR A 78 -1.69 -14.25 -12.20
CA THR A 78 -3.00 -14.29 -11.55
C THR A 78 -4.03 -14.81 -12.54
N LEU A 79 -5.18 -15.27 -12.05
CA LEU A 79 -6.30 -15.74 -12.89
C LEU A 79 -6.72 -14.70 -13.95
N SER A 80 -6.57 -13.41 -13.64
CA SER A 80 -6.69 -12.32 -14.61
C SER A 80 -5.29 -12.01 -15.16
N ARG A 81 -4.98 -12.49 -16.38
CA ARG A 81 -3.70 -12.21 -17.04
C ARG A 81 -3.55 -10.69 -17.24
N THR A 82 -2.83 -10.05 -16.33
CA THR A 82 -2.38 -8.68 -16.55
C THR A 82 -1.32 -8.67 -17.65
N LEU A 83 -1.22 -7.58 -18.41
CA LEU A 83 -0.22 -7.39 -19.49
C LEU A 83 1.23 -7.57 -19.03
N ARG A 84 1.50 -7.61 -17.71
CA ARG A 84 2.84 -7.67 -17.11
C ARG A 84 3.12 -8.99 -16.39
N SER A 85 2.24 -9.98 -16.46
CA SER A 85 2.47 -11.27 -15.81
C SER A 85 3.61 -12.03 -16.52
N CYS A 86 4.59 -12.54 -15.76
CA CYS A 86 5.73 -13.27 -16.32
C CYS A 86 5.90 -14.61 -15.61
N ARG A 87 6.08 -15.70 -16.37
CA ARG A 87 6.40 -17.00 -15.79
C ARG A 87 7.85 -16.99 -15.30
N VAL A 88 8.09 -17.56 -14.12
CA VAL A 88 9.45 -17.79 -13.61
C VAL A 88 10.08 -18.93 -14.41
N THR A 89 11.11 -18.63 -15.20
CA THR A 89 11.87 -19.61 -15.99
C THR A 89 13.29 -19.76 -15.44
N SER A 90 13.94 -20.89 -15.71
CA SER A 90 15.34 -21.11 -15.33
C SER A 90 16.26 -20.01 -15.89
N SER A 91 16.08 -19.61 -17.16
CA SER A 91 16.87 -18.54 -17.77
C SER A 91 16.70 -17.17 -17.09
N LEU A 92 15.49 -16.87 -16.60
CA LEU A 92 15.23 -15.65 -15.84
C LEU A 92 15.90 -15.70 -14.47
N VAL A 93 15.82 -16.85 -13.79
CA VAL A 93 16.48 -17.08 -12.50
C VAL A 93 17.99 -16.95 -12.64
N THR A 94 18.61 -17.58 -13.64
CA THR A 94 20.06 -17.46 -13.89
C THR A 94 20.47 -16.02 -14.13
N ARG A 95 19.71 -15.28 -14.96
CA ARG A 95 19.97 -13.85 -15.20
C ARG A 95 19.85 -13.03 -13.92
N TYR A 96 18.82 -13.28 -13.12
CA TYR A 96 18.60 -12.61 -11.85
C TYR A 96 19.74 -12.90 -10.85
N SER A 97 20.14 -14.15 -10.67
CA SER A 97 21.27 -14.52 -9.81
C SER A 97 22.56 -13.82 -10.23
N LYS A 98 22.90 -13.83 -11.52
CA LYS A 98 24.07 -13.11 -12.05
C LYS A 98 24.01 -11.60 -11.79
N SER A 99 22.82 -11.01 -11.90
CA SER A 99 22.64 -9.58 -11.61
C SER A 99 22.91 -9.24 -10.14
N LYS A 100 22.60 -10.14 -9.20
CA LYS A 100 22.94 -9.99 -7.78
C LYS A 100 24.45 -10.06 -7.54
N GLU A 101 25.18 -10.75 -8.40
CA GLU A 101 26.65 -10.81 -8.39
C GLU A 101 27.31 -9.61 -9.07
N GLY A 102 26.50 -8.73 -9.68
CA GLY A 102 26.95 -7.52 -10.38
C GLY A 102 27.06 -7.67 -11.89
N GLU A 103 26.70 -8.83 -12.45
CA GLU A 103 26.74 -9.08 -13.89
C GLU A 103 25.40 -8.76 -14.56
N LEU A 104 25.32 -7.61 -15.23
CA LEU A 104 24.17 -7.23 -16.04
C LEU A 104 24.37 -7.69 -17.49
N MET A 105 23.61 -8.70 -17.90
CA MET A 105 23.67 -9.26 -19.26
C MET A 105 22.89 -8.38 -20.24
N GLY A 106 23.61 -7.56 -21.03
CA GLY A 106 23.17 -6.89 -22.25
C GLY A 106 21.67 -6.56 -22.34
N PHE A 107 21.17 -5.64 -21.52
CA PHE A 107 19.84 -5.08 -21.73
C PHE A 107 19.94 -3.90 -22.70
N ARG A 108 19.10 -3.92 -23.75
CA ARG A 108 19.16 -2.92 -24.83
C ARG A 108 18.35 -1.67 -24.52
N ARG A 109 17.33 -1.78 -23.66
CA ARG A 109 16.42 -0.69 -23.32
C ARG A 109 16.12 -0.64 -21.82
N ILE A 110 15.75 0.54 -21.33
CA ILE A 110 15.45 0.77 -19.91
C ILE A 110 14.18 0.00 -19.49
N GLU A 111 13.22 -0.18 -20.41
CA GLU A 111 11.96 -0.87 -20.12
C GLU A 111 12.17 -2.37 -19.82
N ASP A 112 13.31 -2.93 -20.25
CA ASP A 112 13.69 -4.31 -19.97
C ASP A 112 14.20 -4.50 -18.53
N ILE A 113 14.55 -3.42 -17.81
CA ILE A 113 15.16 -3.52 -16.49
C ILE A 113 14.18 -4.11 -15.47
N GLU A 114 12.98 -3.53 -15.36
CA GLU A 114 11.98 -4.00 -14.41
C GLU A 114 11.62 -5.50 -14.62
N PRO A 115 11.25 -5.97 -15.83
CA PRO A 115 10.85 -7.35 -16.05
C PRO A 115 12.01 -8.36 -16.00
N ARG A 116 13.26 -7.96 -16.28
CA ARG A 116 14.40 -8.91 -16.34
C ARG A 116 15.22 -8.97 -15.05
N TYR A 117 15.23 -7.92 -14.24
CA TYR A 117 16.09 -7.81 -13.07
C TYR A 117 15.34 -7.50 -11.77
N LEU A 118 14.13 -6.93 -11.83
CA LEU A 118 13.34 -6.54 -10.65
C LEU A 118 12.02 -7.32 -10.51
N SER A 119 11.82 -8.33 -11.38
CA SER A 119 10.61 -9.14 -11.40
C SER A 119 10.63 -10.31 -10.43
N LEU A 120 11.77 -10.62 -9.81
CA LEU A 120 11.94 -11.75 -8.90
C LEU A 120 12.39 -11.32 -7.51
N HIS A 121 12.06 -12.18 -6.54
CA HIS A 121 12.60 -12.18 -5.20
C HIS A 121 13.16 -13.56 -4.87
N GLU A 122 14.32 -13.60 -4.25
CA GLU A 122 14.93 -14.82 -3.75
C GLU A 122 14.59 -15.03 -2.27
N VAL A 123 14.18 -16.25 -1.94
CA VAL A 123 14.10 -16.74 -0.57
C VAL A 123 15.16 -17.83 -0.40
N LEU A 124 16.19 -17.54 0.39
CA LEU A 124 17.19 -18.50 0.80
C LEU A 124 16.62 -19.41 1.88
N VAL A 125 16.92 -20.70 1.74
CA VAL A 125 16.59 -21.75 2.68
C VAL A 125 17.91 -22.14 3.38
N LEU A 126 18.05 -21.69 4.64
CA LEU A 126 19.33 -21.68 5.35
C LEU A 126 19.65 -22.96 6.13
N VAL A 127 18.61 -23.67 6.55
CA VAL A 127 18.72 -24.97 7.19
C VAL A 127 18.19 -25.99 6.20
N ASP A 128 18.71 -27.21 6.20
CA ASP A 128 18.06 -28.28 5.46
C ASP A 128 16.66 -28.51 6.06
N VAL A 129 15.66 -27.90 5.43
CA VAL A 129 14.27 -27.86 5.92
C VAL A 129 13.68 -29.27 6.02
N GLN A 130 14.31 -30.26 5.35
CA GLN A 130 13.90 -31.66 5.44
C GLN A 130 14.19 -32.29 6.82
N GLN A 131 15.15 -31.78 7.59
CA GLN A 131 15.56 -32.44 8.84
C GLN A 131 14.76 -32.00 10.08
N THR A 132 14.05 -30.87 10.02
CA THR A 132 13.23 -30.40 11.15
C THR A 132 11.90 -29.85 10.67
N ARG A 133 10.82 -30.62 10.85
CA ARG A 133 9.45 -30.13 10.61
C ARG A 133 9.18 -28.91 11.48
N PHE A 134 8.78 -27.80 10.87
CA PHE A 134 8.28 -26.62 11.57
C PHE A 134 6.89 -26.33 11.05
N ASN A 135 5.90 -26.42 11.93
CA ASN A 135 4.55 -25.98 11.63
C ASN A 135 4.31 -24.68 12.40
N LEU A 136 4.02 -23.61 11.68
CA LEU A 136 3.66 -22.34 12.31
C LEU A 136 2.21 -22.45 12.80
N PRO A 137 1.94 -22.45 14.12
CA PRO A 137 0.58 -22.52 14.60
C PRO A 137 -0.19 -21.27 14.18
N LEU A 138 -1.45 -21.46 13.76
CA LEU A 138 -2.35 -20.39 13.37
C LEU A 138 -2.94 -19.71 14.62
N THR A 139 -2.09 -19.08 15.40
CA THR A 139 -2.48 -18.28 16.58
C THR A 139 -2.70 -16.82 16.21
N HIS A 140 -3.37 -16.08 17.09
CA HIS A 140 -3.64 -14.65 16.91
C HIS A 140 -2.35 -13.83 16.76
N ASN A 141 -1.28 -14.20 17.46
CA ASN A 141 0.05 -13.59 17.38
C ASN A 141 1.13 -14.66 17.22
N VAL A 142 2.16 -14.34 16.44
CA VAL A 142 3.38 -15.13 16.31
C VAL A 142 4.40 -14.62 17.33
N SER A 143 4.89 -15.53 18.19
CA SER A 143 5.81 -15.18 19.28
C SER A 143 7.23 -14.92 18.79
N LYS A 144 8.06 -14.25 19.62
CA LYS A 144 9.48 -14.02 19.31
C LYS A 144 10.23 -15.31 18.99
N ASP A 145 9.97 -16.40 19.69
CA ASP A 145 10.65 -17.67 19.49
C ASP A 145 10.32 -18.27 18.12
N GLN A 146 9.06 -18.22 17.73
CA GLN A 146 8.62 -18.64 16.39
C GLN A 146 9.24 -17.78 15.29
N ILE A 147 9.29 -16.46 15.52
CA ILE A 147 9.94 -15.52 14.59
C ILE A 147 11.43 -15.84 14.44
N ASN A 148 12.12 -16.14 15.54
CA ASN A 148 13.53 -16.54 15.52
C ASN A 148 13.74 -17.84 14.73
N ILE A 149 12.85 -18.82 14.88
CA ILE A 149 12.91 -20.06 14.08
C ILE A 149 12.72 -19.75 12.59
N ILE A 150 11.73 -18.93 12.22
CA ILE A 150 11.51 -18.51 10.82
C ILE A 150 12.75 -17.83 10.26
N ARG A 151 13.36 -16.90 11.03
CA ARG A 151 14.57 -16.16 10.64
C ARG A 151 15.83 -17.03 10.54
N GLY A 152 15.89 -18.08 11.36
CA GLY A 152 16.95 -19.08 11.28
C GLY A 152 16.83 -19.96 10.03
N ARG A 153 15.61 -20.17 9.52
CA ARG A 153 15.32 -21.03 8.37
C ARG A 153 15.30 -20.30 7.04
N TYR A 154 14.77 -19.08 7.01
CA TYR A 154 14.47 -18.37 5.77
C TYR A 154 15.04 -16.96 5.76
N ARG A 155 15.55 -16.53 4.60
CA ARG A 155 15.89 -15.13 4.34
C ARG A 155 15.38 -14.70 2.98
N CYS A 156 14.61 -13.63 2.95
CA CYS A 156 14.10 -13.06 1.70
C CYS A 156 14.73 -11.70 1.41
N ASP A 157 15.03 -11.42 0.14
CA ASP A 157 15.57 -10.13 -0.28
C ASP A 157 14.50 -9.03 -0.48
N CYS A 158 13.22 -9.34 -0.30
CA CYS A 158 12.16 -8.36 -0.49
C CYS A 158 12.14 -7.30 0.63
N LYS A 159 11.65 -6.10 0.28
CA LYS A 159 11.53 -4.98 1.23
C LYS A 159 10.75 -5.32 2.50
N ALA A 160 9.67 -6.10 2.39
CA ALA A 160 8.81 -6.43 3.53
C ALA A 160 9.55 -7.26 4.58
N PHE A 161 10.40 -8.20 4.14
CA PHE A 161 11.24 -8.99 5.04
C PHE A 161 12.28 -8.12 5.74
N TRP A 162 12.95 -7.22 5.03
CA TRP A 162 13.90 -6.27 5.63
C TRP A 162 13.24 -5.28 6.60
N SER A 163 11.97 -4.94 6.38
CA SER A 163 11.24 -3.99 7.25
C SER A 163 10.69 -4.65 8.52
N THR A 164 10.22 -5.89 8.44
CA THR A 164 9.57 -6.60 9.56
C THR A 164 10.48 -7.61 10.25
N GLY A 165 11.56 -7.99 9.58
CA GLY A 165 12.50 -9.02 10.02
C GLY A 165 12.05 -10.46 9.78
N TRP A 166 10.79 -10.74 9.40
CA TRP A 166 10.32 -12.13 9.24
C TRP A 166 9.09 -12.28 8.33
N LEU A 167 8.22 -11.26 8.26
CA LEU A 167 6.94 -11.34 7.59
C LEU A 167 7.01 -10.79 6.16
N CYS A 168 6.89 -11.68 5.17
CA CYS A 168 6.58 -11.31 3.80
C CYS A 168 5.82 -12.45 3.10
N SER A 169 5.12 -12.12 2.02
CA SER A 169 4.37 -13.11 1.24
C SER A 169 5.26 -14.21 0.66
N HIS A 170 6.53 -13.92 0.37
CA HIS A 170 7.48 -14.90 -0.17
C HIS A 170 7.92 -15.95 0.86
N VAL A 171 8.19 -15.54 2.10
CA VAL A 171 8.50 -16.46 3.21
C VAL A 171 7.26 -17.28 3.56
N VAL A 172 6.08 -16.67 3.60
CA VAL A 172 4.81 -17.40 3.82
C VAL A 172 4.56 -18.42 2.72
N ALA A 173 4.78 -18.07 1.44
CA ALA A 173 4.69 -19.02 0.32
C ALA A 173 5.73 -20.14 0.42
N THR A 174 6.95 -19.82 0.86
CA THR A 174 8.00 -20.82 1.09
C THR A 174 7.61 -21.80 2.18
N MET A 175 7.10 -21.30 3.31
CA MET A 175 6.60 -22.16 4.39
C MET A 175 5.51 -23.11 3.88
N ALA A 176 4.61 -22.63 3.03
CA ALA A 176 3.57 -23.47 2.46
C ALA A 176 4.06 -24.51 1.45
N LEU A 177 5.06 -24.17 0.63
CA LEU A 177 5.66 -25.10 -0.35
C LEU A 177 6.53 -26.17 0.29
N LEU A 178 6.89 -26.01 1.57
CA LEU A 178 7.75 -26.89 2.36
C LEU A 178 7.00 -27.48 3.57
N ASP A 179 5.67 -27.53 3.49
CA ASP A 179 4.76 -28.13 4.47
C ASP A 179 4.82 -27.54 5.89
N GLY A 180 5.27 -26.29 6.03
CA GLY A 180 5.32 -25.59 7.30
C GLY A 180 4.12 -24.68 7.61
N LEU A 181 3.17 -24.57 6.67
CA LEU A 181 1.94 -23.78 6.83
C LEU A 181 0.87 -24.18 5.79
N ASP A 182 -0.32 -24.58 6.24
CA ASP A 182 -1.48 -24.69 5.35
C ASP A 182 -2.05 -23.28 5.06
N ILE A 183 -1.78 -22.76 3.86
CA ILE A 183 -2.27 -21.44 3.42
C ILE A 183 -3.79 -21.37 3.39
N VAL A 184 -4.48 -22.45 3.02
CA VAL A 184 -5.94 -22.44 2.89
C VAL A 184 -6.57 -22.33 4.27
N ALA A 185 -6.10 -23.14 5.22
CA ALA A 185 -6.51 -23.05 6.61
C ALA A 185 -6.14 -21.69 7.23
N ALA A 186 -4.94 -21.17 6.94
CA ALA A 186 -4.50 -19.86 7.41
C ALA A 186 -5.41 -18.73 6.91
N CYS A 187 -5.70 -18.70 5.61
CA CYS A 187 -6.60 -17.71 5.02
C CYS A 187 -8.01 -17.81 5.62
N ALA A 188 -8.54 -19.03 5.79
CA ALA A 188 -9.85 -19.24 6.38
C ALA A 188 -9.91 -18.68 7.82
N GLN A 189 -8.99 -19.07 8.70
CA GLN A 189 -8.98 -18.62 10.09
C GLN A 189 -8.73 -17.11 10.22
N LEU A 190 -7.81 -16.55 9.44
CA LEU A 190 -7.52 -15.12 9.48
C LEU A 190 -8.64 -14.27 8.85
N SER A 191 -9.42 -14.84 7.92
CA SER A 191 -10.61 -14.19 7.37
C SER A 191 -11.75 -14.13 8.39
N MET A 192 -11.91 -15.17 9.22
CA MET A 192 -12.91 -15.22 10.28
C MET A 192 -12.56 -14.29 11.45
N ASN A 193 -11.27 -14.14 11.74
CA ASN A 193 -10.77 -13.26 12.79
C ASN A 193 -10.64 -11.79 12.37
N ARG A 194 -11.20 -11.40 11.21
CA ARG A 194 -11.16 -10.01 10.73
C ARG A 194 -11.95 -9.16 11.73
N PRO A 195 -11.32 -8.31 12.57
CA PRO A 195 -12.06 -7.54 13.55
C PRO A 195 -13.02 -6.63 12.77
N ARG A 196 -14.31 -6.69 13.10
CA ARG A 196 -15.28 -5.70 12.62
C ARG A 196 -14.78 -4.34 13.09
N GLY A 197 -14.27 -3.52 12.17
CA GLY A 197 -13.69 -2.22 12.49
C GLY A 197 -12.18 -2.08 12.27
N ARG A 198 -11.53 -2.89 11.40
CA ARG A 198 -10.12 -2.67 10.97
C ARG A 198 -9.86 -1.16 10.78
N PRO A 199 -8.99 -0.54 11.59
CA PRO A 199 -8.57 0.83 11.36
C PRO A 199 -8.02 0.93 9.94
N ARG A 200 -8.52 1.92 9.19
CA ARG A 200 -7.98 2.18 7.84
C ARG A 200 -6.48 2.35 7.97
N LYS A 201 -5.74 1.75 7.03
CA LYS A 201 -4.28 1.83 6.86
C LYS A 201 -3.73 3.10 7.49
N ASP A 202 -2.85 2.96 8.47
CA ASP A 202 -2.22 4.10 9.13
C ASP A 202 -1.68 5.04 8.06
N LYS A 203 -2.21 6.27 8.08
CA LYS A 203 -1.74 7.36 7.24
C LYS A 203 -0.30 7.61 7.66
N GLY A 204 0.62 7.70 6.70
CA GLY A 204 2.02 7.93 7.02
C GLY A 204 2.19 9.20 7.84
N CYS A 205 3.25 9.30 8.63
CA CYS A 205 3.59 10.51 9.39
C CYS A 205 3.70 11.79 8.53
N LEU A 206 3.81 11.66 7.20
CA LEU A 206 3.78 12.75 6.22
C LEU A 206 2.40 13.00 5.58
N ASP A 207 1.37 12.22 5.92
CA ASP A 207 0.00 12.34 5.39
C ASP A 207 -0.90 13.29 6.21
N SER A 208 -0.29 14.16 7.04
CA SER A 208 -0.99 15.12 7.91
C SER A 208 -1.83 16.17 7.15
N THR A 209 -1.77 16.21 5.81
CA THR A 209 -2.54 17.13 4.94
C THR A 209 -3.46 16.41 3.94
N THR A 210 -4.18 15.36 4.38
CA THR A 210 -5.01 14.55 3.48
C THR A 210 -6.35 15.18 3.04
N HIS A 211 -6.92 16.15 3.76
CA HIS A 211 -8.16 16.81 3.31
C HIS A 211 -7.92 17.80 2.17
N ALA A 212 -6.77 18.50 2.17
CA ALA A 212 -6.42 19.44 1.11
C ALA A 212 -6.22 18.75 -0.26
N ARG A 213 -5.64 17.53 -0.28
CA ARG A 213 -5.52 16.74 -1.54
C ARG A 213 -6.83 16.11 -1.99
N TYR A 214 -7.76 15.81 -1.09
CA TYR A 214 -9.04 15.19 -1.45
C TYR A 214 -9.91 16.14 -2.28
N PHE A 215 -10.00 17.41 -1.87
CA PHE A 215 -10.72 18.47 -2.60
C PHE A 215 -9.83 19.21 -3.61
N SER A 216 -8.75 18.59 -4.09
CA SER A 216 -7.94 19.22 -5.16
C SER A 216 -8.72 19.23 -6.47
N LYS A 217 -8.74 20.38 -7.16
CA LYS A 217 -9.39 20.57 -8.48
C LYS A 217 -9.12 19.42 -9.47
N PRO A 218 -7.86 18.99 -9.73
CA PRO A 218 -7.60 17.92 -10.71
C PRO A 218 -8.16 16.56 -10.29
N ARG A 219 -8.30 16.29 -8.98
CA ARG A 219 -8.89 15.04 -8.50
C ARG A 219 -10.41 15.07 -8.57
N LEU A 220 -11.03 16.20 -8.22
CA LEU A 220 -12.47 16.37 -8.27
C LEU A 220 -12.99 16.29 -9.71
N LEU A 221 -12.29 16.89 -10.68
CA LEU A 221 -12.62 16.76 -12.10
C LEU A 221 -12.68 15.28 -12.53
N LYS A 222 -11.61 14.51 -12.29
CA LYS A 222 -11.57 13.06 -12.62
C LYS A 222 -12.63 12.24 -11.89
N LEU A 223 -12.89 12.58 -10.63
CA LEU A 223 -13.87 11.86 -9.80
C LEU A 223 -15.29 12.08 -10.31
N LEU A 224 -15.64 13.33 -10.62
CA LEU A 224 -16.99 13.70 -11.05
C LEU A 224 -17.26 13.35 -12.51
N GLU A 225 -16.23 13.24 -13.35
CA GLU A 225 -16.31 12.64 -14.70
C GLU A 225 -16.63 11.15 -14.66
N SER A 226 -16.04 10.40 -13.70
CA SER A 226 -16.24 8.95 -13.62
C SER A 226 -17.45 8.54 -12.77
N LYS A 227 -17.85 9.37 -11.80
CA LYS A 227 -18.91 9.08 -10.83
C LYS A 227 -19.82 10.29 -10.61
N HIS A 228 -20.77 10.49 -11.52
CA HIS A 228 -21.67 11.65 -11.49
C HIS A 228 -22.56 11.74 -10.24
N ALA A 229 -22.88 10.60 -9.62
CA ALA A 229 -23.69 10.49 -8.40
C ALA A 229 -22.93 10.77 -7.10
N HIS A 230 -21.59 10.82 -7.15
CA HIS A 230 -20.75 10.93 -5.96
C HIS A 230 -20.92 12.24 -5.16
N PRO A 231 -21.19 13.42 -5.76
CA PRO A 231 -21.33 14.66 -5.02
C PRO A 231 -22.76 14.91 -4.51
N LEU A 232 -23.70 13.99 -4.69
CA LEU A 232 -25.07 14.17 -4.20
C LEU A 232 -25.09 14.31 -2.68
N GLY A 233 -25.89 15.26 -2.18
CA GLY A 233 -26.01 15.60 -0.77
C GLY A 233 -24.86 16.45 -0.22
N TRP A 234 -23.91 16.88 -1.07
CA TRP A 234 -22.83 17.76 -0.61
C TRP A 234 -23.33 19.19 -0.44
N ASN A 235 -22.87 19.82 0.64
CA ASN A 235 -23.10 21.22 0.94
C ASN A 235 -22.13 22.10 0.16
N VAL A 236 -22.66 23.14 -0.46
CA VAL A 236 -21.89 24.14 -1.18
C VAL A 236 -22.33 25.54 -0.76
N VAL A 237 -21.47 26.51 -1.00
CA VAL A 237 -21.69 27.92 -0.68
C VAL A 237 -21.34 28.76 -1.90
N ARG A 238 -22.19 29.74 -2.18
CA ARG A 238 -21.99 30.73 -3.24
C ARG A 238 -22.14 32.14 -2.67
N GLN A 239 -21.34 33.08 -3.15
CA GLN A 239 -21.58 34.51 -2.94
C GLN A 239 -22.59 35.01 -3.98
N LEU A 240 -23.66 35.64 -3.51
CA LEU A 240 -24.64 36.36 -4.33
C LEU A 240 -24.54 37.85 -4.00
N LEU A 241 -24.72 38.70 -5.01
CA LEU A 241 -24.84 40.14 -4.81
C LEU A 241 -26.24 40.42 -4.26
N TYR A 242 -26.30 41.10 -3.11
CA TYR A 242 -27.53 41.58 -2.49
C TYR A 242 -27.55 43.10 -2.61
N THR A 243 -28.58 43.63 -3.25
CA THR A 243 -28.86 45.06 -3.25
C THR A 243 -29.87 45.31 -2.13
N GLY A 244 -29.49 46.11 -1.13
CA GLY A 244 -30.39 46.50 -0.06
C GLY A 244 -31.54 47.37 -0.62
N PRO A 245 -32.76 47.27 -0.07
CA PRO A 245 -33.88 48.09 -0.55
C PRO A 245 -33.72 49.60 -0.27
N GLU A 246 -32.77 50.03 0.58
CA GLU A 246 -32.61 51.44 0.98
C GLU A 246 -31.19 52.02 0.80
N SER A 247 -30.24 51.24 0.27
CA SER A 247 -28.96 51.81 -0.20
C SER A 247 -28.50 51.06 -1.45
N ASN A 248 -28.01 51.80 -2.45
CA ASN A 248 -27.40 51.27 -3.67
C ASN A 248 -26.05 50.55 -3.40
N GLU A 249 -25.76 50.16 -2.16
CA GLU A 249 -24.54 49.45 -1.80
C GLU A 249 -24.71 47.96 -2.05
N GLN A 250 -23.98 47.46 -3.05
CA GLN A 250 -23.90 46.04 -3.37
C GLN A 250 -23.17 45.30 -2.24
N THR A 251 -23.89 44.61 -1.37
CA THR A 251 -23.30 43.76 -0.34
C THR A 251 -23.25 42.32 -0.82
N THR A 252 -22.12 41.64 -0.65
CA THR A 252 -22.01 40.21 -1.00
C THR A 252 -22.60 39.38 0.13
N ARG A 253 -23.63 38.58 -0.18
CA ARG A 253 -24.23 37.63 0.75
C ARG A 253 -23.86 36.20 0.38
N THR A 254 -23.30 35.49 1.34
CA THR A 254 -22.92 34.08 1.20
C THR A 254 -24.12 33.18 1.48
N VAL A 255 -24.59 32.43 0.48
CA VAL A 255 -25.75 31.54 0.58
C VAL A 255 -25.32 30.08 0.48
N ARG A 256 -25.83 29.25 1.40
CA ARG A 256 -25.59 27.79 1.42
C ARG A 256 -26.61 27.07 0.55
N GLY A 257 -26.16 26.04 -0.17
CA GLY A 257 -26.97 25.12 -0.96
C GLY A 257 -26.50 23.67 -0.84
N GLU A 258 -27.23 22.79 -1.49
CA GLU A 258 -27.01 21.34 -1.51
C GLU A 258 -27.12 20.81 -2.95
N ILE A 259 -26.25 19.86 -3.31
CA ILE A 259 -26.28 19.20 -4.62
C ILE A 259 -27.36 18.12 -4.59
N GLU A 260 -28.48 18.37 -5.27
CA GLU A 260 -29.69 17.53 -5.24
C GLU A 260 -29.69 16.44 -6.32
N GLY A 261 -29.14 16.74 -7.50
CA GLY A 261 -29.22 15.85 -8.65
C GLY A 261 -28.22 16.16 -9.74
N TRP A 262 -28.20 15.34 -10.79
CA TRP A 262 -27.53 15.64 -12.05
C TRP A 262 -28.43 15.31 -13.23
N ILE A 263 -28.32 16.10 -14.30
CA ILE A 263 -28.98 15.89 -15.57
C ILE A 263 -27.97 15.19 -16.49
N PRO A 264 -28.28 13.98 -16.99
CA PRO A 264 -27.42 13.28 -17.93
C PRO A 264 -27.27 14.08 -19.25
N PRO A 265 -26.18 13.88 -20.00
CA PRO A 265 -25.97 14.58 -21.25
C PRO A 265 -27.02 14.16 -22.28
N GLY A 266 -27.64 15.15 -22.95
CA GLY A 266 -28.45 14.90 -24.15
C GLY A 266 -27.57 14.52 -25.36
N ARG A 267 -28.16 14.43 -26.56
CA ARG A 267 -27.49 13.94 -27.80
C ARG A 267 -26.17 14.65 -28.18
N ARG A 268 -25.91 15.86 -27.68
CA ARG A 268 -24.62 16.60 -27.80
C ARG A 268 -24.33 17.44 -26.53
N GLY A 269 -24.70 16.95 -25.36
CA GLY A 269 -24.63 17.69 -24.10
C GLY A 269 -23.49 17.28 -23.19
N TYR A 270 -23.20 18.10 -22.19
CA TYR A 270 -22.39 17.76 -21.02
C TYR A 270 -23.31 17.49 -19.82
N VAL A 271 -22.84 16.71 -18.85
CA VAL A 271 -23.53 16.49 -17.57
C VAL A 271 -23.64 17.82 -16.83
N LYS A 272 -24.82 18.11 -16.30
CA LYS A 272 -25.06 19.29 -15.45
C LYS A 272 -25.49 18.84 -14.07
N TRP A 273 -25.02 19.51 -13.02
CA TRP A 273 -25.46 19.25 -11.65
C TRP A 273 -26.47 20.30 -11.20
N LEU A 274 -27.46 19.86 -10.44
CA LEU A 274 -28.52 20.67 -9.85
C LEU A 274 -28.16 20.96 -8.40
N VAL A 275 -28.07 22.24 -8.07
CA VAL A 275 -27.78 22.71 -6.72
C VAL A 275 -28.94 23.57 -6.24
N LYS A 276 -29.56 23.16 -5.14
CA LYS A 276 -30.66 23.87 -4.49
C LYS A 276 -30.10 24.72 -3.36
N PHE A 277 -30.23 26.03 -3.48
CA PHE A 277 -29.79 26.99 -2.48
C PHE A 277 -30.92 27.28 -1.47
N LYS A 278 -30.54 27.65 -0.24
CA LYS A 278 -31.50 27.97 0.83
C LYS A 278 -32.38 29.20 0.55
N ASN A 279 -32.02 30.02 -0.45
CA ASN A 279 -32.86 31.11 -0.94
C ASN A 279 -34.04 30.62 -1.81
N GLY A 280 -34.17 29.30 -2.03
CA GLY A 280 -35.22 28.69 -2.85
C GLY A 280 -34.84 28.52 -4.32
N GLU A 281 -33.71 29.06 -4.75
CA GLU A 281 -33.25 28.95 -6.14
C GLU A 281 -32.57 27.60 -6.40
N THR A 282 -32.89 26.98 -7.53
CA THR A 282 -32.20 25.78 -8.02
C THR A 282 -31.41 26.13 -9.27
N LEU A 283 -30.10 25.99 -9.22
CA LEU A 283 -29.18 26.38 -10.29
C LEU A 283 -28.48 25.16 -10.91
N GLN A 284 -28.14 25.29 -12.20
CA GLN A 284 -27.44 24.26 -12.96
C GLN A 284 -25.96 24.62 -13.11
N PHE A 285 -25.06 23.69 -12.75
CA PHE A 285 -23.62 23.88 -12.87
C PHE A 285 -22.99 22.88 -13.82
N LYS A 286 -22.00 23.34 -14.60
CA LYS A 286 -21.11 22.46 -15.35
C LYS A 286 -20.09 21.81 -14.41
N LEU A 287 -19.38 20.81 -14.91
CA LEU A 287 -18.34 20.12 -14.15
C LEU A 287 -17.30 21.08 -13.54
N GLU A 288 -16.73 21.98 -14.33
CA GLU A 288 -15.68 22.90 -13.86
C GLU A 288 -16.23 23.88 -12.82
N ASP A 289 -17.37 24.51 -13.12
CA ASP A 289 -18.03 25.47 -12.22
C ASP A 289 -18.43 24.82 -10.88
N LEU A 290 -18.88 23.56 -10.91
CA LEU A 290 -19.22 22.81 -9.71
C LEU A 290 -17.98 22.49 -8.87
N VAL A 291 -16.88 22.09 -9.52
CA VAL A 291 -15.63 21.82 -8.82
C VAL A 291 -15.12 23.10 -8.15
N ASP A 292 -15.15 24.23 -8.85
CA ASP A 292 -14.74 25.51 -8.29
C ASP A 292 -15.64 25.93 -7.13
N LEU A 293 -16.95 25.68 -7.22
CA LEU A 293 -17.89 25.91 -6.11
C LEU A 293 -17.57 25.04 -4.88
N ILE A 294 -17.23 23.76 -5.09
CA ILE A 294 -16.86 22.83 -4.01
C ILE A 294 -15.54 23.24 -3.35
N VAL A 295 -14.54 23.62 -4.15
CA VAL A 295 -13.24 24.09 -3.67
C VAL A 295 -13.41 25.37 -2.88
N TYR A 296 -14.17 26.33 -3.42
CA TYR A 296 -14.50 27.59 -2.75
C TYR A 296 -15.18 27.33 -1.40
N SER A 297 -16.20 26.47 -1.37
CA SER A 297 -16.88 26.07 -0.14
C SER A 297 -15.92 25.50 0.89
N LYS A 298 -14.93 24.71 0.45
CA LYS A 298 -13.93 24.12 1.34
C LYS A 298 -12.91 25.14 1.86
N VAL A 299 -12.51 26.11 1.04
CA VAL A 299 -11.62 27.23 1.44
C VAL A 299 -12.30 28.08 2.51
N HIS A 300 -13.62 28.24 2.45
CA HIS A 300 -14.42 28.94 3.44
C HIS A 300 -14.92 28.03 4.59
N ASP A 301 -14.20 26.95 4.89
CA ASP A 301 -14.43 26.03 6.00
C ASP A 301 -15.83 25.40 6.10
N LEU A 302 -16.57 25.36 5.00
CA LEU A 302 -17.83 24.63 4.95
C LEU A 302 -17.58 23.12 5.03
N ASN A 303 -18.38 22.43 5.84
CA ASN A 303 -18.43 20.97 5.81
C ASN A 303 -19.17 20.49 4.55
N VAL A 304 -18.42 20.38 3.46
CA VAL A 304 -18.93 19.98 2.14
C VAL A 304 -19.63 18.62 2.17
N THR A 305 -19.13 17.63 2.90
CA THR A 305 -19.68 16.25 2.86
C THR A 305 -20.77 15.98 3.90
N GLY A 306 -21.10 16.95 4.77
CA GLY A 306 -22.17 16.82 5.77
C GLY A 306 -21.87 15.91 6.97
N GLU A 307 -21.07 14.86 6.81
CA GLU A 307 -20.69 13.95 7.89
C GLU A 307 -19.42 14.40 8.62
N LEU A 308 -19.60 15.24 9.64
CA LEU A 308 -18.72 15.37 10.82
C LEU A 308 -19.50 16.11 11.94
N LYS A 309 -20.66 15.57 12.32
CA LYS A 309 -21.29 15.87 13.61
C LYS A 309 -21.25 14.61 14.46
N LYS A 310 -20.18 14.49 15.27
CA LYS A 310 -20.11 13.83 16.59
C LYS A 310 -18.65 13.70 17.02
N LEU A 311 -18.01 14.82 17.33
CA LEU A 311 -17.04 14.91 18.41
C LEU A 311 -17.29 16.26 19.07
N GLY A 312 -17.90 16.23 20.25
CA GLY A 312 -18.08 17.42 21.07
C GLY A 312 -16.73 18.04 21.46
N PRO A 313 -16.72 19.30 21.90
CA PRO A 313 -15.49 20.01 22.21
C PRO A 313 -14.77 19.30 23.37
N ILE A 314 -13.55 18.80 23.11
CA ILE A 314 -12.61 18.51 24.18
C ILE A 314 -12.17 19.87 24.69
N SER A 315 -12.71 20.28 25.84
CA SER A 315 -12.28 21.46 26.56
C SER A 315 -10.79 21.31 26.89
N CYS A 316 -9.98 22.18 26.31
CA CYS A 316 -8.63 22.44 26.77
C CYS A 316 -8.76 23.21 28.09
N GLY A 317 -8.51 22.53 29.21
CA GLY A 317 -8.45 23.14 30.54
C GLY A 317 -7.12 22.77 31.18
N HIS A 318 -6.21 23.75 31.22
CA HIS A 318 -5.07 23.77 32.12
C HIS A 318 -5.47 23.36 33.55
N LEU A 319 -4.61 22.60 34.23
CA LEU A 319 -4.14 22.97 35.58
C LEU A 319 -2.91 22.11 35.96
N TYR A 320 -1.78 22.80 35.96
CA TYR A 320 -0.60 22.47 36.76
C TYR A 320 -0.94 22.64 38.26
N ARG A 321 -0.71 21.60 39.07
CA ARG A 321 -0.39 21.58 40.52
C ARG A 321 -0.44 20.10 40.93
N GLY A 322 0.58 19.45 41.46
CA GLY A 322 1.48 19.88 42.52
C GLY A 322 1.16 19.08 43.77
N SER A 323 1.93 18.00 44.02
CA SER A 323 2.30 17.40 45.32
C SER A 323 1.21 17.18 46.39
N ARG A 324 0.98 15.92 46.81
CA ARG A 324 1.35 15.42 48.16
C ARG A 324 0.91 13.98 48.44
N ARG A 325 1.68 13.41 49.37
CA ARG A 325 1.69 12.09 50.03
C ARG A 325 0.41 11.71 50.81
N ASN A 326 0.39 10.43 51.20
CA ASN A 326 -0.40 9.71 52.22
C ASN A 326 -1.82 9.37 51.76
N ALA A 327 -2.27 8.11 51.80
CA ALA A 327 -2.22 7.14 52.90
C ALA A 327 -2.05 5.69 52.41
#